data_AF-A0A3B9G270-F1
#
_entry.id   AF-A0A3B9G270-F1
#
_cell.length_a   1.000
_cell.length_b   1.000
_cell.length_c   1.000
_cell.angle_alpha   90.00
_cell.angle_beta   90.00
_cell.angle_gamma   90.00
#
_symmetry.space_group_name_H-M   'P 1'
#
loop_
_entity.id
_entity.type
_entity.pdbx_description
1 polymer ?
#
loop_
_entity_poly.entity_id
_entity_poly.type
_entity_poly.pdbx_seq_one_letter_code
_entity_poly.pdbx_strand_id
1 'polypeptide(L)'
;MREYDDITLKRLQAIELMIVNDFQKICKKHNIQYFAIGGTGIGALRHKGFVPWDDDIDIAFLRPDYEKFLKVAVEEMGDKYIVM
;
A
#
# COMPACT_ATOMS: atom_id res chain seq x y z
N MET A 1 15.05 -14.93 3.02
CA MET A 1 14.25 -14.43 1.88
C MET A 1 13.18 -15.46 1.63
N ARG A 2 11.90 -15.09 1.61
CA ARG A 2 10.85 -16.05 1.26
C ARG A 2 10.91 -16.25 -0.25
N GLU A 3 10.93 -17.50 -0.70
CA GLU A 3 10.87 -17.82 -2.12
C GLU A 3 9.43 -18.20 -2.46
N TYR A 4 8.80 -17.41 -3.33
CA TYR A 4 7.52 -17.75 -3.93
C TYR A 4 7.76 -18.17 -5.38
N ASP A 5 6.97 -19.10 -5.89
CA ASP A 5 6.88 -19.30 -7.33
C ASP A 5 6.24 -18.08 -8.01
N ASP A 6 6.52 -17.90 -9.30
CA ASP A 6 6.05 -16.73 -10.06
C ASP A 6 4.52 -16.54 -10.03
N ILE A 7 3.76 -17.64 -10.00
CA ILE A 7 2.29 -17.58 -9.98
C ILE A 7 1.82 -17.04 -8.64
N THR A 8 2.40 -17.55 -7.55
CA THR A 8 2.10 -17.09 -6.18
C THR A 8 2.51 -15.62 -6.02
N LEU A 9 3.71 -15.24 -6.46
CA LEU A 9 4.19 -13.86 -6.36
C LEU A 9 3.31 -12.88 -7.14
N LYS A 10 2.93 -13.22 -8.37
CA LYS A 10 2.05 -12.34 -9.17
C LYS A 10 0.66 -12.18 -8.56
N ARG A 11 0.13 -13.23 -7.94
CA ARG A 11 -1.15 -13.14 -7.20
C ARG A 11 -1.04 -12.24 -5.98
N LEU A 12 0.06 -12.36 -5.22
CA LEU A 12 0.32 -11.50 -4.07
C LEU A 12 0.40 -10.03 -4.48
N GLN A 13 1.25 -9.70 -5.45
CA GLN A 13 1.39 -8.34 -6.00
C GLN A 13 0.04 -7.76 -6.49
N ALA A 14 -0.82 -8.58 -7.11
CA ALA A 14 -2.14 -8.15 -7.56
C ALA A 14 -3.08 -7.82 -6.38
N ILE A 15 -3.06 -8.61 -5.31
CA ILE A 15 -3.83 -8.34 -4.10
C ILE A 15 -3.32 -7.07 -3.41
N GLU A 16 -2.01 -6.88 -3.34
CA GLU A 16 -1.41 -5.69 -2.74
C GLU A 16 -1.74 -4.41 -3.52
N LEU A 17 -1.75 -4.47 -4.86
CA LEU A 17 -2.24 -3.35 -5.68
C LEU A 17 -3.72 -3.05 -5.43
N MET A 18 -4.55 -4.07 -5.22
CA MET A 18 -5.95 -3.86 -4.84
C MET A 18 -6.05 -3.14 -3.48
N ILE A 19 -5.23 -3.54 -2.50
CA ILE A 19 -5.16 -2.89 -1.18
C ILE A 19 -4.75 -1.43 -1.34
N VAL A 20 -3.68 -1.15 -2.10
CA VAL A 20 -3.23 0.23 -2.36
C VAL A 20 -4.28 1.05 -3.07
N ASN A 21 -5.01 0.49 -4.03
CA ASN A 21 -6.09 1.23 -4.71
C ASN A 21 -7.22 1.61 -3.74
N ASP A 22 -7.58 0.74 -2.79
CA ASP A 22 -8.58 1.06 -1.77
C ASP A 22 -8.06 2.10 -0.77
N PHE A 23 -6.82 1.93 -0.31
CA PHE A 23 -6.10 2.90 0.50
C PHE A 23 -6.06 4.29 -0.15
N GLN A 24 -5.70 4.36 -1.44
CA GLN A 24 -5.62 5.59 -2.22
C GLN A 24 -6.95 6.33 -2.31
N LYS A 25 -8.06 5.59 -2.45
CA LYS A 25 -9.41 6.21 -2.46
C LYS A 25 -9.70 6.91 -1.13
N ILE A 26 -9.36 6.28 -0.01
CA ILE A 26 -9.53 6.87 1.33
C ILE A 26 -8.61 8.08 1.51
N CYS A 27 -7.33 7.97 1.18
CA CYS A 27 -6.41 9.10 1.27
C CYS A 27 -6.86 10.28 0.40
N LYS A 28 -7.33 10.02 -0.83
CA LYS A 28 -7.85 11.06 -1.72
C LYS A 28 -9.13 11.69 -1.18
N LYS A 29 -10.09 10.88 -0.72
CA LYS A 29 -11.37 11.35 -0.16
C LYS A 29 -11.16 12.29 1.02
N HIS A 30 -10.19 11.99 1.88
CA HIS A 30 -9.92 12.77 3.09
C HIS A 30 -8.76 13.77 2.92
N ASN A 31 -8.22 13.98 1.73
CA ASN A 31 -7.05 14.84 1.49
C ASN A 31 -5.90 14.54 2.46
N ILE A 32 -5.47 13.28 2.49
CA ILE A 32 -4.36 12.76 3.30
C ILE A 32 -3.17 12.57 2.37
N GLN A 33 -2.04 13.19 2.72
CA GLN A 33 -0.81 13.06 1.95
C GLN A 33 -0.03 11.83 2.42
N TYR A 34 0.48 11.06 1.46
CA TYR A 34 1.33 9.89 1.69
C TYR A 34 2.36 9.79 0.56
N PHE A 35 3.42 9.01 0.77
CA PHE A 35 4.43 8.77 -0.25
C PHE A 35 4.97 7.35 -0.16
N ALA A 36 5.24 6.74 -1.31
CA ALA A 36 5.90 5.44 -1.36
C ALA A 36 7.36 5.58 -0.95
N ILE A 37 7.86 4.61 -0.19
CA ILE A 37 9.25 4.56 0.26
C ILE A 37 9.90 3.24 -0.14
N GLY A 38 11.21 3.11 0.08
CA GLY A 38 11.93 1.84 -0.10
C GLY A 38 11.78 1.20 -1.49
N GLY A 39 11.58 -0.12 -1.50
CA GLY A 39 11.40 -0.93 -2.71
C GLY A 39 10.19 -0.47 -3.53
N THR A 40 9.08 -0.15 -2.87
CA THR A 40 7.86 0.36 -3.50
C THR A 40 8.11 1.65 -4.29
N GLY A 41 8.79 2.63 -3.68
CA GLY A 41 9.10 3.91 -4.34
C GLY A 41 10.03 3.71 -5.55
N ILE A 42 11.07 2.87 -5.40
CA ILE A 42 11.98 2.53 -6.49
C ILE A 42 11.26 1.80 -7.62
N GLY A 43 10.41 0.82 -7.28
CA GLY A 43 9.59 0.07 -8.23
C GLY A 43 8.71 1.00 -9.06
N ALA A 44 7.96 1.87 -8.39
CA ALA A 44 7.06 2.81 -9.05
C ALA A 44 7.79 3.68 -10.08
N LEU A 45 8.99 4.18 -9.75
CA LEU A 45 9.75 5.05 -10.64
C LEU A 45 10.46 4.28 -11.77
N ARG A 46 11.20 3.21 -11.42
CA ARG A 46 12.09 2.45 -12.32
C ARG A 46 11.35 1.42 -13.16
N HIS A 47 10.47 0.64 -12.55
CA HIS A 47 9.79 -0.50 -13.17
C HIS A 47 8.35 -0.19 -13.59
N LYS A 48 7.83 1.01 -13.25
CA LYS A 48 6.44 1.41 -13.48
C LYS A 48 5.43 0.47 -12.81
N GLY A 49 5.82 -0.07 -11.66
CA GLY A 49 5.06 -1.07 -10.91
C GLY A 49 5.93 -1.66 -9.80
N PHE A 50 5.69 -2.91 -9.44
CA PHE A 50 6.54 -3.61 -8.46
C PHE A 50 7.98 -3.78 -8.94
N VAL A 51 8.93 -3.82 -8.00
CA VAL A 51 10.20 -4.51 -8.26
C VAL A 51 9.86 -5.99 -8.51
N PRO A 52 10.40 -6.65 -9.54
CA PRO A 52 9.87 -7.96 -9.96
C PRO A 52 9.80 -9.01 -8.87
N TRP A 53 10.73 -8.96 -7.90
CA TRP A 53 10.88 -9.88 -6.78
C TRP A 53 10.39 -9.32 -5.43
N ASP A 54 9.83 -8.10 -5.36
CA ASP A 54 9.21 -7.57 -4.13
C ASP A 54 7.91 -8.31 -3.84
N ASP A 55 7.67 -8.55 -2.54
CA ASP A 55 6.48 -9.23 -2.00
C ASP A 55 5.75 -8.40 -0.95
N ASP A 56 6.03 -7.10 -0.86
CA ASP A 56 5.39 -6.15 0.05
C ASP A 56 5.27 -4.73 -0.53
N ILE A 57 4.57 -3.87 0.22
CA ILE A 57 4.39 -2.45 -0.09
C ILE A 57 4.68 -1.60 1.15
N ASP A 58 5.58 -0.63 1.00
CA ASP A 58 5.90 0.36 2.01
C ASP A 58 5.40 1.76 1.62
N ILE A 59 4.59 2.34 2.50
CA ILE A 59 4.08 3.71 2.39
C ILE A 59 4.38 4.46 3.69
N ALA A 60 4.75 5.74 3.55
CA ALA A 60 4.97 6.64 4.66
C ALA A 60 4.03 7.85 4.61
N PHE A 61 3.89 8.46 5.77
CA PHE A 61 3.06 9.64 6.02
C PHE A 61 3.87 10.70 6.77
N LEU A 62 3.45 11.96 6.64
CA LEU A 62 3.74 12.93 7.70
C LEU A 62 2.90 12.59 8.94
N ARG A 63 3.42 12.91 10.13
CA ARG A 63 2.71 12.60 11.40
C ARG A 63 1.25 13.07 11.40
N PRO A 64 0.90 14.31 11.00
CA PRO A 64 -0.50 14.74 11.02
C PRO A 64 -1.41 13.94 10.08
N ASP A 65 -0.90 13.53 8.92
CA ASP A 65 -1.63 12.72 7.94
C ASP A 65 -1.84 11.29 8.43
N TYR A 66 -0.85 10.72 9.12
CA TYR A 66 -0.97 9.40 9.75
C TYR A 66 -2.08 9.37 10.81
N GLU A 67 -2.10 10.35 11.72
CA GLU A 67 -3.13 10.43 12.76
C GLU A 67 -4.53 10.63 12.17
N LYS A 68 -4.62 11.33 11.04
CA LYS A 68 -5.88 11.49 10.29
C LYS A 68 -6.29 10.19 9.62
N PHE A 69 -5.34 9.49 8.99
CA PHE A 69 -5.57 8.21 8.33
C PHE A 69 -6.09 7.15 9.30
N LEU A 70 -5.46 6.98 10.47
CA LEU A 70 -5.89 5.97 11.45
C LEU A 70 -7.36 6.13 11.85
N LYS A 71 -7.83 7.36 12.05
CA LYS A 71 -9.23 7.62 12.41
C LYS A 71 -10.18 7.18 11.30
N VAL A 72 -9.96 7.65 10.08
CA VAL A 72 -10.87 7.40 8.95
C VAL A 72 -10.77 5.98 8.42
N ALA A 73 -9.59 5.35 8.48
CA ALA A 73 -9.38 4.00 8.01
C ALA A 73 -10.10 3.00 8.91
N VAL A 74 -10.03 3.14 10.24
CA VAL A 74 -10.78 2.26 11.15
C VAL A 74 -12.29 2.39 10.93
N GLU A 75 -12.79 3.62 10.77
CA GLU A 75 -14.22 3.89 10.58
C GLU A 75 -14.76 3.41 9.23
N GLU A 76 -14.00 3.59 8.13
CA GLU A 76 -14.52 3.36 6.78
C GLU A 76 -13.98 2.08 6.11
N MET A 77 -12.91 1.49 6.64
CA MET A 77 -12.27 0.30 6.09
C MET A 77 -12.35 -0.93 7.01
N GLY A 78 -12.85 -0.77 8.24
CA GLY A 78 -12.86 -1.82 9.27
C GLY A 78 -13.59 -3.11 8.90
N ASP A 79 -14.55 -3.05 7.98
CA ASP A 79 -15.26 -4.25 7.50
C ASP A 79 -14.41 -5.14 6.58
N LYS A 80 -13.39 -4.57 5.94
CA LYS A 80 -12.55 -5.25 4.93
C LYS A 80 -11.11 -5.42 5.38
N TYR A 81 -10.59 -4.49 6.18
CA TYR A 81 -9.18 -4.40 6.53
C TYR A 81 -9.00 -4.25 8.03
N ILE A 82 -7.95 -4.89 8.54
CA ILE A 82 -7.48 -4.67 9.90
C ILE A 82 -6.43 -3.55 9.82
N VAL A 83 -6.67 -2.47 10.55
CA VAL A 83 -5.70 -1.38 10.74
C VAL A 83 -5.14 -1.55 12.14
N MET A 84 -3.82 -1.72 12.25
CA MET A 84 -3.10 -1.98 13.52
C MET A 84 -2.04 -0.92 13.79
#